data_AF-A0A0F6W624-F1
#
_entry.id   AF-A0A0F6W624-F1
#
_cell.length_a   1.000
_cell.length_b   1.000
_cell.length_c   1.000
_cell.angle_alpha   90.00
_cell.angle_beta   90.00
_cell.angle_gamma   90.00
#
_symmetry.space_group_name_H-M   'P 1'
#
loop_
_entity.id
_entity.type
_entity.pdbx_description
1 polymer ?
#
loop_
_entity_poly.entity_id
_entity_poly.type
_entity_poly.pdbx_seq_one_letter_code
_entity_poly.pdbx_strand_id
1 'polypeptide(L)'
;MIVGSLSLFACTEREPRDATDAGGGGSPDANTALDGGPVDARIDDACGNGRFVEGLEQCDDGNLTPGDGCNATCMLEDGWRCPGAGLPCVARECGDGIVAGVGALGEECDDDNAAPGDGCSETCKVEDGWVCEASGCRRTECGDGTAEGSEDCDDGNEFPFDGCSECVVVPQCAVGACASVCGDGMKFPDEPCDDGNVAAGDGCSPTCAIEEGWGCTAEPDEFPPVSLEVPTVFRDFVMVPTAAGTAHRDFNHTVGSQGVSPGMVEAMLDANGDPVYTGICEIGATAGTCRGDAAGNWQTHSELEWNQWYRGGPLAREVVSSLTLTRGASGTYTYSPAGGGFFPLDGQGWVEALVEREDCTPAHNFGFTSEVRYWFVFEGGEQLTFSGDDDVWVFVGGQLALDLGGIHGELTGTITLNADGTASCTGSCVQPSRNLGLEVGRIYEVALFHAERRGCGSNFRLDLNGFDRIQSSCQEVCGDGILTRGEQCDDGNEVDDDECGNDCEFTGPI
;
A
#
# COMPACT_ATOMS: atom_id res chain seq x y z
N MET A 1 -7.83 44.59 -30.12
CA MET A 1 -7.97 43.98 -31.46
C MET A 1 -7.82 42.49 -31.23
N ILE A 2 -8.77 41.58 -31.42
CA ILE A 2 -10.10 41.56 -32.05
C ILE A 2 -10.99 40.68 -31.15
N VAL A 3 -12.25 41.06 -31.08
CA VAL A 3 -13.36 40.49 -30.31
C VAL A 3 -13.96 39.32 -31.09
N GLY A 4 -14.44 38.28 -30.40
CA GLY A 4 -15.18 37.17 -31.02
C GLY A 4 -16.11 36.50 -30.02
N SER A 5 -17.34 37.02 -29.92
CA SER A 5 -18.45 36.53 -29.11
C SER A 5 -19.27 35.47 -29.86
N LEU A 6 -19.78 34.45 -29.17
CA LEU A 6 -20.90 33.58 -29.59
C LEU A 6 -21.57 33.06 -28.30
N SER A 7 -22.56 33.76 -27.74
CA SER A 7 -24.02 33.67 -27.97
C SER A 7 -24.69 32.37 -27.48
N LEU A 8 -25.35 32.54 -26.32
CA LEU A 8 -26.46 31.78 -25.74
C LEU A 8 -27.46 31.23 -26.76
N PHE A 9 -27.89 29.98 -26.58
CA PHE A 9 -29.19 29.50 -27.07
C PHE A 9 -29.97 28.84 -25.93
N ALA A 10 -31.11 29.46 -25.61
CA ALA A 10 -32.13 28.96 -24.70
C ALA A 10 -33.00 27.91 -25.40
N CYS A 11 -33.34 26.82 -24.71
CA CYS A 11 -34.42 25.93 -25.09
C CYS A 11 -35.73 26.45 -24.48
N THR A 12 -36.64 26.88 -25.34
CA THR A 12 -38.04 27.21 -25.01
C THR A 12 -38.96 26.04 -25.34
N GLU A 13 -39.94 25.84 -24.46
CA GLU A 13 -41.11 24.97 -24.58
C GLU A 13 -41.88 25.13 -25.90
N ARG A 14 -42.46 24.03 -26.39
CA ARG A 14 -43.72 24.04 -27.15
C ARG A 14 -44.38 22.66 -27.27
N GLU A 15 -45.62 22.61 -26.78
CA GLU A 15 -46.63 21.58 -27.07
C GLU A 15 -46.92 21.43 -28.59
N PRO A 16 -47.64 20.36 -28.96
CA PRO A 16 -48.85 20.60 -29.74
C PRO A 16 -50.11 19.85 -29.27
N ARG A 17 -51.19 20.65 -29.35
CA ARG A 17 -52.64 20.41 -29.35
C ARG A 17 -53.08 19.21 -30.21
N ASP A 18 -53.95 18.36 -29.68
CA ASP A 18 -55.43 18.38 -29.77
C ASP A 18 -55.98 17.73 -31.05
N ALA A 19 -56.59 16.56 -30.86
CA ALA A 19 -57.53 15.93 -31.79
C ALA A 19 -58.68 15.33 -30.98
N THR A 20 -59.76 16.10 -30.85
CA THR A 20 -61.10 15.63 -30.47
C THR A 20 -61.70 14.76 -31.58
N ASP A 21 -62.32 13.61 -31.26
CA ASP A 21 -63.79 13.48 -31.19
C ASP A 21 -64.30 12.04 -30.88
N ALA A 22 -65.29 12.01 -29.99
CA ALA A 22 -66.40 11.07 -29.75
C ALA A 22 -66.22 9.54 -29.59
N GLY A 23 -66.63 9.05 -28.40
CA GLY A 23 -67.77 8.11 -28.35
C GLY A 23 -67.81 7.04 -27.25
N GLY A 24 -68.33 7.40 -26.05
CA GLY A 24 -69.13 6.55 -25.12
C GLY A 24 -68.41 5.38 -24.41
N GLY A 25 -68.54 5.12 -23.11
CA GLY A 25 -69.48 5.57 -22.08
C GLY A 25 -69.65 4.41 -21.09
N GLY A 26 -69.58 4.69 -19.77
CA GLY A 26 -70.06 3.77 -18.74
C GLY A 26 -69.05 3.35 -17.67
N SER A 27 -68.83 4.23 -16.69
CA SER A 27 -68.74 3.80 -15.29
C SER A 27 -70.14 3.37 -14.84
N PRO A 28 -70.26 2.38 -13.95
CA PRO A 28 -70.68 2.80 -12.62
C PRO A 28 -69.86 2.13 -11.50
N ASP A 29 -69.52 2.95 -10.52
CA ASP A 29 -69.31 2.51 -9.15
C ASP A 29 -70.59 1.80 -8.65
N ALA A 30 -70.41 0.57 -8.14
CA ALA A 30 -71.38 -0.06 -7.25
C ALA A 30 -70.61 -0.65 -6.07
N ASN A 31 -70.47 0.19 -5.04
CA ASN A 31 -70.26 -0.25 -3.68
C ASN A 31 -71.49 -1.07 -3.24
N THR A 32 -71.35 -2.39 -3.14
CA THR A 32 -72.31 -3.25 -2.44
C THR A 32 -71.56 -4.12 -1.45
N ALA A 33 -71.73 -3.80 -0.17
CA ALA A 33 -71.36 -4.66 0.94
C ALA A 33 -72.27 -5.90 1.01
N LEU A 34 -71.70 -6.97 1.61
CA LEU A 34 -72.31 -8.19 2.12
C LEU A 34 -72.46 -9.38 1.14
N ASP A 35 -71.38 -10.13 0.96
CA ASP A 35 -71.45 -11.60 1.06
C ASP A 35 -70.19 -12.12 1.79
N GLY A 36 -70.42 -12.84 2.89
CA GLY A 36 -69.40 -13.36 3.79
C GLY A 36 -68.93 -14.75 3.37
N GLY A 37 -68.32 -14.85 2.19
CA GLY A 37 -67.48 -15.99 1.83
C GLY A 37 -66.04 -15.76 2.31
N PRO A 38 -65.29 -16.81 2.72
CA PRO A 38 -63.86 -16.64 2.95
C PRO A 38 -63.27 -16.16 1.62
N VAL A 39 -62.60 -15.00 1.66
CA VAL A 39 -61.68 -14.62 0.59
C VAL A 39 -60.73 -15.80 0.44
N ASP A 40 -60.81 -16.47 -0.70
CA ASP A 40 -59.71 -17.27 -1.20
C ASP A 40 -58.56 -16.28 -1.32
N ALA A 41 -57.72 -16.25 -0.28
CA ALA A 41 -56.47 -15.53 -0.31
C ALA A 41 -55.73 -16.11 -1.50
N ARG A 42 -55.72 -15.38 -2.61
CA ARG A 42 -54.85 -15.75 -3.73
C ARG A 42 -53.46 -15.86 -3.11
N ILE A 43 -52.95 -17.08 -3.09
CA ILE A 43 -51.56 -17.32 -2.79
C ILE A 43 -50.80 -16.49 -3.82
N ASP A 44 -50.07 -15.50 -3.34
CA ASP A 44 -49.24 -14.64 -4.15
C ASP A 44 -47.94 -15.42 -4.37
N ASP A 45 -47.96 -16.28 -5.41
CA ASP A 45 -46.90 -17.20 -5.85
C ASP A 45 -46.08 -16.61 -7.02
N ALA A 46 -46.03 -15.28 -7.06
CA ALA A 46 -45.27 -14.58 -8.07
C ALA A 46 -43.81 -14.51 -7.64
N CYS A 47 -42.96 -15.28 -8.32
CA CYS A 47 -41.53 -15.25 -8.08
C CYS A 47 -40.95 -13.83 -8.03
N GLY A 48 -40.10 -13.60 -7.03
CA GLY A 48 -39.44 -12.33 -6.78
C GLY A 48 -40.32 -11.32 -6.04
N ASN A 49 -41.34 -11.78 -5.31
CA ASN A 49 -42.23 -10.92 -4.52
C ASN A 49 -41.84 -10.85 -3.03
N GLY A 50 -40.76 -11.53 -2.64
CA GLY A 50 -40.24 -11.62 -1.28
C GLY A 50 -41.02 -12.60 -0.41
N ARG A 51 -41.79 -13.52 -0.99
CA ARG A 51 -42.62 -14.47 -0.24
C ARG A 51 -42.44 -15.88 -0.73
N PHE A 52 -41.66 -16.66 0.01
CA PHE A 52 -41.55 -18.10 -0.19
C PHE A 52 -42.88 -18.82 0.06
N VAL A 53 -43.36 -19.54 -0.95
CA VAL A 53 -44.50 -20.45 -0.82
C VAL A 53 -44.06 -21.92 -0.90
N GLU A 54 -44.06 -22.61 0.24
CA GLU A 54 -43.67 -24.02 0.33
C GLU A 54 -44.44 -24.90 -0.69
N GLY A 55 -43.67 -25.59 -1.54
CA GLY A 55 -44.20 -26.52 -2.54
C GLY A 55 -44.60 -25.91 -3.88
N LEU A 56 -44.54 -24.57 -4.03
CA LEU A 56 -44.66 -23.87 -5.31
C LEU A 56 -43.31 -23.34 -5.79
N GLU A 57 -42.45 -22.92 -4.87
CA GLU A 57 -41.15 -22.30 -5.13
C GLU A 57 -40.06 -22.98 -4.29
N GLN A 58 -38.79 -22.87 -4.70
CA GLN A 58 -37.63 -23.36 -3.94
C GLN A 58 -36.89 -22.25 -3.18
N CYS A 59 -37.08 -21.01 -3.60
CA CYS A 59 -36.53 -19.78 -3.04
C CYS A 59 -37.44 -18.61 -3.49
N ASP A 60 -37.33 -17.47 -2.81
CA ASP A 60 -37.79 -16.17 -3.30
C ASP A 60 -36.99 -15.09 -2.56
N ASP A 61 -36.07 -14.45 -3.27
CA ASP A 61 -35.15 -13.42 -2.75
C ASP A 61 -35.64 -11.99 -3.02
N GLY A 62 -36.93 -11.83 -3.33
CA GLY A 62 -37.53 -10.53 -3.54
C GLY A 62 -37.21 -9.87 -4.88
N ASN A 63 -36.56 -10.56 -5.82
CA ASN A 63 -36.32 -10.02 -7.15
C ASN A 63 -36.30 -11.10 -8.26
N LEU A 64 -35.95 -10.73 -9.50
CA LEU A 64 -35.95 -11.63 -10.68
C LEU A 64 -34.59 -11.64 -11.39
N THR A 65 -33.56 -11.14 -10.73
CA THR A 65 -32.18 -11.15 -11.22
C THR A 65 -31.67 -12.58 -11.10
N PRO A 66 -31.08 -13.16 -12.15
CA PRO A 66 -30.37 -14.43 -12.00
C PRO A 66 -28.94 -14.19 -11.52
N GLY A 67 -28.37 -15.14 -10.78
CA GLY A 67 -26.99 -15.08 -10.27
C GLY A 67 -26.83 -14.52 -8.85
N ASP A 68 -27.92 -14.28 -8.13
CA ASP A 68 -27.99 -13.86 -6.73
C ASP A 68 -28.62 -14.95 -5.83
N GLY A 69 -28.74 -16.17 -6.36
CA GLY A 69 -29.15 -17.36 -5.62
C GLY A 69 -30.59 -17.81 -5.84
N CYS A 70 -31.48 -16.95 -6.30
CA CYS A 70 -32.82 -17.34 -6.75
C CYS A 70 -33.10 -16.91 -8.19
N ASN A 71 -33.12 -17.87 -9.11
CA ASN A 71 -33.35 -17.51 -10.51
C ASN A 71 -34.78 -16.98 -10.75
N ALA A 72 -34.98 -16.34 -11.90
CA ALA A 72 -36.27 -15.76 -12.32
C ALA A 72 -37.47 -16.75 -12.44
N THR A 73 -37.27 -18.04 -12.13
CA THR A 73 -38.31 -19.07 -12.05
C THR A 73 -38.44 -19.68 -10.65
N CYS A 74 -37.86 -19.03 -9.64
CA CYS A 74 -37.88 -19.41 -8.23
C CYS A 74 -37.36 -20.83 -7.98
N MET A 75 -36.30 -21.17 -8.72
CA MET A 75 -35.46 -22.33 -8.43
C MET A 75 -34.14 -21.83 -7.86
N LEU A 76 -33.72 -22.47 -6.76
CA LEU A 76 -32.45 -22.21 -6.11
C LEU A 76 -31.30 -22.46 -7.10
N GLU A 77 -30.35 -21.54 -7.15
CA GLU A 77 -29.16 -21.67 -7.98
C GLU A 77 -28.11 -22.55 -7.29
N ASP A 78 -27.29 -23.26 -8.07
CA ASP A 78 -26.26 -24.14 -7.52
C ASP A 78 -25.24 -23.31 -6.71
N GLY A 79 -24.80 -23.81 -5.56
CA GLY A 79 -23.89 -23.10 -4.64
C GLY A 79 -24.56 -22.12 -3.67
N TRP A 80 -25.89 -21.88 -3.79
CA TRP A 80 -26.60 -20.92 -2.94
C TRP A 80 -27.50 -21.55 -1.89
N ARG A 81 -27.82 -20.77 -0.85
CA ARG A 81 -28.91 -21.05 0.10
C ARG A 81 -29.66 -19.76 0.43
N CYS A 82 -30.97 -19.85 0.65
CA CYS A 82 -31.78 -18.69 1.02
C CYS A 82 -32.24 -18.83 2.49
N PRO A 83 -31.78 -17.97 3.42
CA PRO A 83 -32.03 -18.09 4.87
C PRO A 83 -33.49 -17.93 5.27
N GLY A 84 -34.28 -17.22 4.47
CA GLY A 84 -35.70 -17.03 4.68
C GLY A 84 -36.40 -16.37 3.50
N ALA A 85 -37.74 -16.27 3.60
CA ALA A 85 -38.58 -15.67 2.57
C ALA A 85 -38.31 -14.17 2.43
N GLY A 86 -37.94 -13.72 1.22
CA GLY A 86 -37.67 -12.30 0.96
C GLY A 86 -36.37 -11.79 1.57
N LEU A 87 -35.57 -12.69 2.15
CA LEU A 87 -34.18 -12.41 2.47
C LEU A 87 -33.30 -12.76 1.27
N PRO A 88 -32.22 -12.00 1.06
CA PRO A 88 -31.24 -12.33 0.05
C PRO A 88 -30.67 -13.74 0.26
N CYS A 89 -30.41 -14.46 -0.84
CA CYS A 89 -29.69 -15.70 -0.75
C CYS A 89 -28.19 -15.43 -0.52
N VAL A 90 -27.51 -16.38 0.10
CA VAL A 90 -26.07 -16.32 0.41
C VAL A 90 -25.37 -17.55 -0.15
N ALA A 91 -24.08 -17.43 -0.41
CA ALA A 91 -23.23 -18.58 -0.70
C ALA A 91 -23.40 -19.66 0.39
N ARG A 92 -23.55 -20.91 -0.05
CA ARG A 92 -23.95 -22.00 0.83
C ARG A 92 -22.83 -22.42 1.77
N GLU A 93 -21.65 -22.60 1.21
CA GLU A 93 -20.46 -23.16 1.86
C GLU A 93 -19.25 -22.84 0.98
N CYS A 94 -18.24 -22.21 1.57
CA CYS A 94 -16.97 -21.97 0.91
C CYS A 94 -16.22 -23.29 0.69
N GLY A 95 -15.66 -23.51 -0.50
CA GLY A 95 -14.89 -24.69 -0.83
C GLY A 95 -15.72 -25.84 -1.41
N ASP A 96 -16.88 -25.55 -1.99
CA ASP A 96 -17.75 -26.53 -2.62
C ASP A 96 -17.48 -26.70 -4.13
N GLY A 97 -16.52 -25.93 -4.67
CA GLY A 97 -16.09 -25.93 -6.06
C GLY A 97 -16.93 -25.05 -6.97
N ILE A 98 -17.82 -24.23 -6.41
CA ILE A 98 -18.75 -23.37 -7.14
C ILE A 98 -18.64 -21.96 -6.59
N VAL A 99 -18.02 -21.04 -7.33
CA VAL A 99 -18.07 -19.60 -7.00
C VAL A 99 -19.50 -19.10 -7.14
N ALA A 100 -20.23 -19.03 -6.02
CA ALA A 100 -21.62 -18.64 -5.97
C ALA A 100 -21.74 -17.11 -6.02
N GLY A 101 -22.02 -16.55 -7.20
CA GLY A 101 -22.29 -15.11 -7.39
C GLY A 101 -21.08 -14.19 -7.44
N VAL A 102 -21.35 -12.88 -7.45
CA VAL A 102 -20.35 -11.81 -7.30
C VAL A 102 -20.95 -10.69 -6.44
N GLY A 103 -20.17 -10.12 -5.52
CA GLY A 103 -20.58 -9.01 -4.64
C GLY A 103 -20.83 -9.44 -3.19
N ALA A 104 -21.62 -8.67 -2.45
CA ALA A 104 -21.78 -8.79 -0.99
C ALA A 104 -22.18 -10.19 -0.50
N LEU A 105 -22.99 -10.91 -1.26
CA LEU A 105 -23.57 -12.19 -0.83
C LEU A 105 -22.95 -13.40 -1.52
N GLY A 106 -21.98 -13.13 -2.41
CA GLY A 106 -21.31 -14.14 -3.20
C GLY A 106 -19.82 -14.23 -2.92
N GLU A 107 -19.24 -15.34 -3.36
CA GLU A 107 -17.84 -15.69 -3.13
C GLU A 107 -16.91 -14.91 -4.09
N GLU A 108 -15.72 -14.50 -3.63
CA GLU A 108 -14.68 -13.97 -4.52
C GLU A 108 -13.93 -15.07 -5.25
N CYS A 109 -13.84 -16.21 -4.57
CA CYS A 109 -13.09 -17.38 -4.99
C CYS A 109 -13.73 -18.63 -4.38
N ASP A 110 -13.33 -19.78 -4.91
CA ASP A 110 -13.53 -21.08 -4.28
C ASP A 110 -12.37 -21.96 -4.77
N ASP A 111 -11.63 -22.61 -3.87
CA ASP A 111 -10.50 -23.48 -4.24
C ASP A 111 -10.75 -24.97 -3.89
N ASP A 112 -12.02 -25.38 -4.00
CA ASP A 112 -12.53 -26.72 -3.69
C ASP A 112 -12.33 -27.14 -2.22
N ASN A 113 -11.96 -26.21 -1.34
CA ASN A 113 -11.89 -26.44 0.10
C ASN A 113 -11.97 -25.13 0.92
N ALA A 114 -11.89 -25.25 2.25
CA ALA A 114 -11.95 -24.11 3.17
C ALA A 114 -10.68 -24.03 4.03
N ALA A 115 -9.54 -24.53 3.54
CA ALA A 115 -8.27 -24.28 4.21
C ALA A 115 -7.83 -22.85 3.87
N PRO A 116 -7.15 -22.14 4.78
CA PRO A 116 -6.44 -20.92 4.42
C PRO A 116 -5.03 -21.25 3.89
N GLY A 117 -4.51 -20.38 3.05
CA GLY A 117 -3.15 -20.40 2.51
C GLY A 117 -3.00 -21.09 1.14
N ASP A 118 -4.10 -21.44 0.48
CA ASP A 118 -4.17 -22.03 -0.86
C ASP A 118 -4.92 -21.18 -1.89
N GLY A 119 -5.26 -19.94 -1.51
CA GLY A 119 -5.69 -18.87 -2.39
C GLY A 119 -7.10 -18.39 -2.14
N CYS A 120 -7.93 -19.20 -1.47
CA CYS A 120 -9.22 -18.78 -0.99
C CYS A 120 -9.32 -18.94 0.52
N SER A 121 -9.75 -17.90 1.22
CA SER A 121 -9.86 -17.93 2.68
C SER A 121 -11.04 -18.81 3.14
N GLU A 122 -11.11 -19.10 4.45
CA GLU A 122 -12.27 -19.78 5.08
C GLU A 122 -13.62 -19.08 4.85
N THR A 123 -13.59 -17.80 4.45
CA THR A 123 -14.78 -16.97 4.15
C THR A 123 -14.89 -16.62 2.67
N CYS A 124 -14.19 -17.35 1.80
CA CYS A 124 -14.24 -17.19 0.35
C CYS A 124 -13.82 -15.80 -0.15
N LYS A 125 -12.82 -15.22 0.52
CA LYS A 125 -12.08 -14.04 0.06
C LYS A 125 -10.78 -14.47 -0.60
N VAL A 126 -10.39 -13.79 -1.68
CA VAL A 126 -9.09 -14.04 -2.30
C VAL A 126 -8.00 -13.69 -1.29
N GLU A 127 -7.04 -14.59 -1.10
CA GLU A 127 -5.94 -14.36 -0.18
C GLU A 127 -4.83 -13.51 -0.81
N ASP A 128 -4.09 -12.77 0.02
CA ASP A 128 -2.97 -11.93 -0.42
C ASP A 128 -1.92 -12.72 -1.23
N GLY A 129 -1.55 -12.18 -2.39
CA GLY A 129 -0.63 -12.82 -3.32
C GLY A 129 -1.24 -13.96 -4.13
N TRP A 130 -2.58 -14.03 -4.21
CA TRP A 130 -3.31 -14.98 -5.04
C TRP A 130 -4.26 -14.30 -6.03
N VAL A 131 -4.50 -15.02 -7.13
CA VAL A 131 -5.55 -14.75 -8.11
C VAL A 131 -6.35 -16.04 -8.30
N CYS A 132 -7.68 -15.92 -8.25
CA CYS A 132 -8.58 -17.04 -8.44
C CYS A 132 -9.42 -16.84 -9.70
N GLU A 133 -9.37 -17.82 -10.60
CA GLU A 133 -10.19 -17.86 -11.81
C GLU A 133 -11.15 -19.05 -11.71
N ALA A 134 -12.45 -18.76 -11.50
CA ALA A 134 -13.45 -19.77 -11.18
C ALA A 134 -13.02 -20.59 -9.95
N SER A 135 -12.99 -21.93 -10.04
CA SER A 135 -12.64 -22.81 -8.92
C SER A 135 -11.12 -23.05 -8.75
N GLY A 136 -10.27 -22.23 -9.39
CA GLY A 136 -8.83 -22.46 -9.45
C GLY A 136 -8.03 -21.23 -9.04
N CYS A 137 -7.30 -21.33 -7.92
CA CYS A 137 -6.40 -20.30 -7.43
C CYS A 137 -4.94 -20.58 -7.78
N ARG A 138 -4.18 -19.52 -8.04
CA ARG A 138 -2.72 -19.56 -8.18
C ARG A 138 -2.11 -18.33 -7.55
N ARG A 139 -0.82 -18.42 -7.19
CA ARG A 139 -0.07 -17.25 -6.76
C ARG A 139 0.03 -16.24 -7.90
N THR A 140 -0.08 -14.96 -7.56
CA THR A 140 0.26 -13.87 -8.46
C THR A 140 1.78 -13.77 -8.62
N GLU A 141 2.23 -13.09 -9.66
CA GLU A 141 3.65 -12.92 -9.97
C GLU A 141 3.94 -11.42 -10.11
N CYS A 142 4.45 -10.84 -9.03
CA CYS A 142 4.76 -9.43 -9.01
C CYS A 142 5.89 -9.07 -9.98
N GLY A 143 5.68 -8.05 -10.79
CA GLY A 143 6.63 -7.56 -11.79
C GLY A 143 6.51 -8.25 -13.16
N ASP A 144 5.40 -8.93 -13.45
CA ASP A 144 5.15 -9.57 -14.75
C ASP A 144 4.52 -8.62 -15.80
N GLY A 145 4.12 -7.43 -15.35
CA GLY A 145 3.46 -6.37 -16.12
C GLY A 145 1.92 -6.39 -16.05
N THR A 146 1.33 -7.23 -15.19
CA THR A 146 -0.12 -7.46 -15.13
C THR A 146 -0.63 -7.48 -13.69
N ALA A 147 -1.23 -6.39 -13.22
CA ALA A 147 -1.94 -6.40 -11.93
C ALA A 147 -3.16 -7.33 -11.98
N GLU A 148 -3.14 -8.39 -11.18
CA GLU A 148 -4.19 -9.40 -11.12
C GLU A 148 -4.48 -9.91 -9.69
N GLY A 149 -5.70 -10.44 -9.48
CA GLY A 149 -6.09 -10.97 -8.18
C GLY A 149 -6.03 -9.92 -7.08
N SER A 150 -5.18 -10.18 -6.08
CA SER A 150 -4.90 -9.31 -4.93
C SER A 150 -3.78 -8.29 -5.17
N GLU A 151 -3.26 -8.16 -6.39
CA GLU A 151 -2.27 -7.13 -6.71
C GLU A 151 -2.92 -5.77 -6.94
N ASP A 152 -2.51 -4.77 -6.16
CA ASP A 152 -2.97 -3.39 -6.33
C ASP A 152 -2.31 -2.72 -7.54
N CYS A 153 -1.10 -3.17 -7.88
CA CYS A 153 -0.32 -2.68 -9.00
C CYS A 153 0.67 -3.73 -9.52
N ASP A 154 1.12 -3.52 -10.76
CA ASP A 154 2.29 -4.19 -11.33
C ASP A 154 2.89 -3.25 -12.39
N ASP A 155 4.18 -2.93 -12.29
CA ASP A 155 4.89 -2.06 -13.23
C ASP A 155 5.95 -2.79 -14.09
N GLY A 156 5.93 -4.12 -14.07
CA GLY A 156 6.81 -4.99 -14.85
C GLY A 156 8.17 -5.21 -14.23
N ASN A 157 8.35 -4.93 -12.93
CA ASN A 157 9.56 -5.25 -12.19
C ASN A 157 9.32 -5.39 -10.67
N GLU A 158 10.32 -5.88 -9.92
CA GLU A 158 10.25 -6.08 -8.45
C GLU A 158 11.05 -4.99 -7.68
N PHE A 159 11.49 -3.93 -8.36
CA PHE A 159 12.26 -2.87 -7.70
C PHE A 159 11.32 -2.07 -6.80
N PRO A 160 11.66 -1.84 -5.53
CA PRO A 160 10.81 -1.04 -4.66
C PRO A 160 10.95 0.47 -4.97
N PHE A 161 9.96 1.25 -4.54
CA PHE A 161 9.95 2.72 -4.53
C PHE A 161 9.79 3.43 -5.88
N ASP A 162 9.44 2.72 -6.95
CA ASP A 162 9.16 3.29 -8.29
C ASP A 162 7.66 3.50 -8.57
N GLY A 163 6.81 3.25 -7.56
CA GLY A 163 5.36 3.46 -7.62
C GLY A 163 4.56 2.19 -7.42
N CYS A 164 5.19 1.03 -7.58
CA CYS A 164 4.67 -0.26 -7.18
C CYS A 164 5.72 -0.99 -6.35
N SER A 165 5.37 -1.57 -5.21
CA SER A 165 6.37 -2.25 -4.37
C SER A 165 5.74 -3.43 -3.68
N GLU A 166 6.27 -4.63 -3.93
CA GLU A 166 5.66 -5.87 -3.46
C GLU A 166 4.18 -5.98 -3.90
N CYS A 167 3.86 -5.42 -5.08
CA CYS A 167 2.52 -5.35 -5.67
C CYS A 167 1.48 -4.54 -4.87
N VAL A 168 1.98 -3.73 -3.94
CA VAL A 168 1.21 -2.71 -3.23
C VAL A 168 1.55 -1.35 -3.81
N VAL A 169 0.53 -0.51 -3.94
CA VAL A 169 0.71 0.87 -4.37
C VAL A 169 1.49 1.64 -3.30
N VAL A 170 2.47 2.44 -3.71
CA VAL A 170 3.23 3.29 -2.78
C VAL A 170 3.07 4.77 -3.10
N PRO A 171 3.19 5.68 -2.11
CA PRO A 171 2.98 7.10 -2.35
C PRO A 171 3.98 7.66 -3.36
N GLN A 172 3.48 8.36 -4.37
CA GLN A 172 4.31 9.01 -5.37
C GLN A 172 4.72 10.42 -4.92
N CYS A 173 6.00 10.58 -4.62
CA CYS A 173 6.55 11.86 -4.19
C CYS A 173 7.37 12.50 -5.33
N ALA A 174 7.01 13.74 -5.68
CA ALA A 174 7.98 14.63 -6.28
C ALA A 174 8.91 15.18 -5.19
N VAL A 175 9.89 16.00 -5.58
CA VAL A 175 10.57 16.87 -4.62
C VAL A 175 9.53 17.72 -3.87
N GLY A 176 9.39 17.48 -2.56
CA GLY A 176 8.41 18.14 -1.70
C GLY A 176 7.38 17.16 -1.12
N ALA A 177 6.14 17.62 -1.01
CA ALA A 177 5.03 16.81 -0.49
C ALA A 177 4.57 15.80 -1.55
N CYS A 178 4.14 14.63 -1.08
CA CYS A 178 3.66 13.54 -1.93
C CYS A 178 2.27 13.84 -2.48
N ALA A 179 1.95 13.28 -3.65
CA ALA A 179 0.59 13.24 -4.16
C ALA A 179 -0.18 12.14 -3.44
N SER A 180 -1.48 12.36 -3.22
CA SER A 180 -2.33 11.34 -2.64
C SER A 180 -2.65 10.27 -3.68
N VAL A 181 -2.47 9.01 -3.31
CA VAL A 181 -2.72 7.85 -4.15
C VAL A 181 -3.55 6.89 -3.33
N CYS A 182 -4.76 6.60 -3.80
CA CYS A 182 -5.62 5.71 -3.03
C CYS A 182 -5.03 4.30 -2.94
N GLY A 183 -5.12 3.71 -1.75
CA GLY A 183 -4.62 2.37 -1.48
C GLY A 183 -3.12 2.35 -1.18
N ASP A 184 -2.50 3.51 -0.95
CA ASP A 184 -1.06 3.58 -0.64
C ASP A 184 -0.76 3.38 0.86
N GLY A 185 -1.79 3.10 1.65
CA GLY A 185 -1.72 2.89 3.10
C GLY A 185 -1.45 4.18 3.87
N MET A 186 -1.63 5.34 3.23
CA MET A 186 -1.35 6.66 3.76
C MET A 186 -2.54 7.60 3.55
N LYS A 187 -3.52 7.56 4.45
CA LYS A 187 -4.69 8.45 4.43
C LYS A 187 -4.30 9.93 4.46
N PHE A 188 -4.48 10.64 3.34
CA PHE A 188 -4.27 12.09 3.29
C PHE A 188 -5.42 12.85 3.97
N PRO A 189 -5.20 14.09 4.45
CA PRO A 189 -6.28 14.92 4.99
C PRO A 189 -7.43 15.20 4.02
N ASP A 190 -7.15 15.16 2.72
CA ASP A 190 -8.12 15.40 1.64
C ASP A 190 -8.84 14.11 1.19
N GLU A 191 -8.47 12.95 1.74
CA GLU A 191 -9.07 11.65 1.43
C GLU A 191 -10.04 11.21 2.54
N PRO A 192 -11.30 10.88 2.20
CA PRO A 192 -12.28 10.35 3.15
C PRO A 192 -11.80 9.08 3.87
N CYS A 193 -11.20 8.15 3.13
CA CYS A 193 -10.62 6.89 3.59
C CYS A 193 -9.36 6.56 2.77
N ASP A 194 -8.58 5.60 3.25
CA ASP A 194 -7.52 4.88 2.55
C ASP A 194 -7.25 3.62 3.38
N ASP A 195 -7.79 2.47 2.98
CA ASP A 195 -7.66 1.19 3.68
C ASP A 195 -6.46 0.37 3.18
N GLY A 196 -5.54 1.00 2.45
CA GLY A 196 -4.24 0.42 2.09
C GLY A 196 -4.24 -0.56 0.92
N ASN A 197 -5.32 -0.62 0.14
CA ASN A 197 -5.38 -1.35 -1.12
C ASN A 197 -6.29 -0.60 -2.11
N VAL A 198 -6.42 -1.10 -3.35
CA VAL A 198 -7.35 -0.55 -4.36
C VAL A 198 -8.51 -1.51 -4.68
N ALA A 199 -8.80 -2.44 -3.79
CA ALA A 199 -9.98 -3.28 -3.87
C ALA A 199 -11.26 -2.43 -3.70
N ALA A 200 -12.39 -3.04 -4.05
CA ALA A 200 -13.70 -2.44 -3.84
C ALA A 200 -14.55 -3.45 -3.09
N GLY A 201 -15.50 -2.98 -2.29
CA GLY A 201 -16.35 -3.81 -1.44
C GLY A 201 -15.75 -4.15 -0.08
N ASP A 202 -14.65 -3.50 0.33
CA ASP A 202 -14.01 -3.57 1.64
C ASP A 202 -14.08 -2.24 2.42
N GLY A 203 -14.81 -1.26 1.88
CA GLY A 203 -15.21 -0.05 2.58
C GLY A 203 -14.53 1.23 2.13
N CYS A 204 -13.34 1.14 1.50
CA CYS A 204 -12.75 2.24 0.76
C CYS A 204 -12.62 1.91 -0.72
N SER A 205 -13.32 2.68 -1.56
CA SER A 205 -13.26 2.45 -3.00
C SER A 205 -11.85 2.71 -3.57
N PRO A 206 -11.55 2.24 -4.80
CA PRO A 206 -10.29 2.51 -5.51
C PRO A 206 -10.02 4.01 -5.81
N THR A 207 -10.91 4.90 -5.40
CA THR A 207 -10.80 6.36 -5.55
C THR A 207 -10.92 7.10 -4.20
N CYS A 208 -10.77 6.37 -3.09
CA CYS A 208 -10.76 6.87 -1.72
C CYS A 208 -12.07 7.51 -1.28
N ALA A 209 -13.17 7.14 -1.93
CA ALA A 209 -14.51 7.37 -1.41
C ALA A 209 -14.91 6.22 -0.48
N ILE A 210 -15.50 6.56 0.67
CA ILE A 210 -16.14 5.59 1.55
C ILE A 210 -17.29 4.96 0.77
N GLU A 211 -17.34 3.63 0.78
CA GLU A 211 -18.35 2.86 0.07
C GLU A 211 -19.71 2.91 0.77
N GLU A 212 -20.79 2.65 0.03
CA GLU A 212 -22.14 2.68 0.57
C GLU A 212 -22.34 1.50 1.55
N GLY A 213 -22.90 1.75 2.74
CA GLY A 213 -23.00 0.73 3.81
C GLY A 213 -21.76 0.63 4.70
N TRP A 214 -20.75 1.48 4.53
CA TRP A 214 -19.49 1.40 5.28
C TRP A 214 -19.20 2.66 6.11
N GLY A 215 -18.56 2.43 7.26
CA GLY A 215 -18.03 3.44 8.15
C GLY A 215 -16.52 3.28 8.31
N CYS A 216 -15.75 4.25 7.80
CA CYS A 216 -14.29 4.25 7.93
C CYS A 216 -13.81 5.20 9.04
N THR A 217 -12.87 4.73 9.86
CA THR A 217 -12.19 5.53 10.88
C THR A 217 -10.69 5.58 10.61
N ALA A 218 -10.04 6.69 10.98
CA ALA A 218 -8.66 6.98 10.57
C ALA A 218 -7.58 6.26 11.39
N GLU A 219 -7.89 5.21 12.13
CA GLU A 219 -6.91 4.44 12.91
C GLU A 219 -7.47 3.02 13.11
N PRO A 220 -6.87 1.97 12.53
CA PRO A 220 -7.23 0.59 12.85
C PRO A 220 -7.08 0.30 14.34
N ASP A 221 -7.86 -0.65 14.87
CA ASP A 221 -7.75 -1.10 16.28
C ASP A 221 -6.34 -1.62 16.64
N GLU A 222 -5.51 -1.98 15.65
CA GLU A 222 -4.12 -2.46 15.79
C GLU A 222 -3.04 -1.41 15.47
N PHE A 223 -3.43 -0.16 15.18
CA PHE A 223 -2.50 0.90 14.82
C PHE A 223 -2.10 1.74 16.05
N PRO A 224 -0.83 2.20 16.16
CA PRO A 224 0.33 1.94 15.29
C PRO A 224 0.94 0.55 15.45
N PRO A 225 1.45 -0.06 14.36
CA PRO A 225 1.91 -1.44 14.35
C PRO A 225 3.09 -1.68 15.31
N VAL A 226 3.23 -2.90 15.79
CA VAL A 226 4.33 -3.26 16.71
C VAL A 226 5.70 -3.35 16.01
N SER A 227 5.71 -3.44 14.68
CA SER A 227 6.90 -3.42 13.84
C SER A 227 6.62 -2.80 12.48
N LEU A 228 7.65 -2.24 11.86
CA LEU A 228 7.63 -1.80 10.46
C LEU A 228 8.60 -2.67 9.67
N GLU A 229 8.12 -3.31 8.62
CA GLU A 229 8.98 -3.88 7.59
C GLU A 229 9.28 -2.77 6.59
N VAL A 230 10.55 -2.35 6.53
CA VAL A 230 10.96 -1.29 5.61
C VAL A 230 11.76 -1.91 4.48
N PRO A 231 11.25 -1.95 3.24
CA PRO A 231 12.00 -2.43 2.10
C PRO A 231 13.34 -1.69 2.00
N THR A 232 14.37 -2.40 1.55
CA THR A 232 15.73 -1.88 1.47
C THR A 232 16.40 -2.46 0.25
N VAL A 233 16.91 -1.58 -0.60
CA VAL A 233 17.71 -1.96 -1.78
C VAL A 233 19.17 -1.94 -1.37
N PHE A 234 19.77 -3.12 -1.33
CA PHE A 234 21.20 -3.27 -1.21
C PHE A 234 21.84 -3.34 -2.59
N ARG A 235 22.98 -2.69 -2.77
CA ARG A 235 23.82 -2.86 -3.97
C ARG A 235 25.18 -3.33 -3.54
N ASP A 236 25.49 -4.56 -3.93
CA ASP A 236 26.73 -5.23 -3.60
C ASP A 236 27.84 -4.86 -4.59
N PHE A 237 29.00 -4.47 -4.09
CA PHE A 237 30.17 -4.11 -4.88
C PHE A 237 31.35 -4.98 -4.48
N VAL A 238 31.97 -5.59 -5.48
CA VAL A 238 33.14 -6.46 -5.25
C VAL A 238 34.28 -5.69 -4.57
N MET A 239 34.49 -5.94 -3.29
CA MET A 239 35.60 -5.43 -2.48
C MET A 239 36.82 -6.35 -2.58
N VAL A 240 36.64 -7.68 -2.45
CA VAL A 240 37.73 -8.66 -2.50
C VAL A 240 37.55 -9.64 -3.66
N PRO A 241 38.01 -9.28 -4.87
CA PRO A 241 37.73 -10.06 -6.07
C PRO A 241 38.47 -11.41 -6.09
N THR A 242 37.80 -12.44 -6.63
CA THR A 242 38.42 -13.75 -6.93
C THR A 242 39.26 -13.71 -8.22
N ALA A 243 39.03 -12.72 -9.09
CA ALA A 243 39.77 -12.50 -10.34
C ALA A 243 40.05 -11.00 -10.58
N ALA A 244 41.19 -10.67 -11.19
CA ALA A 244 41.57 -9.27 -11.40
C ALA A 244 40.59 -8.52 -12.34
N GLY A 245 40.23 -7.29 -11.98
CA GLY A 245 39.48 -6.37 -12.84
C GLY A 245 37.95 -6.37 -12.68
N THR A 246 37.41 -7.07 -11.67
CA THR A 246 35.97 -7.15 -11.39
C THR A 246 35.50 -6.24 -10.26
N ALA A 247 36.41 -5.45 -9.69
CA ALA A 247 36.20 -4.77 -8.42
C ALA A 247 35.98 -3.26 -8.61
N HIS A 248 34.99 -2.72 -7.90
CA HIS A 248 34.65 -1.30 -7.96
C HIS A 248 35.71 -0.46 -7.26
N ARG A 249 36.20 0.63 -7.85
CA ARG A 249 37.37 1.33 -7.28
C ARG A 249 37.06 1.96 -5.94
N ASP A 250 35.84 2.46 -5.77
CA ASP A 250 35.41 3.11 -4.51
C ASP A 250 35.20 2.15 -3.34
N PHE A 251 35.09 0.84 -3.60
CA PHE A 251 34.88 -0.19 -2.57
C PHE A 251 36.09 -1.13 -2.43
N ASN A 252 36.88 -1.33 -3.48
CA ASN A 252 38.07 -2.20 -3.50
C ASN A 252 39.33 -1.50 -2.99
N HIS A 253 39.29 -0.97 -1.78
CA HIS A 253 40.49 -0.46 -1.13
C HIS A 253 40.34 -0.43 0.40
N THR A 254 41.44 -0.68 1.12
CA THR A 254 41.47 -0.53 2.58
C THR A 254 41.99 0.87 2.92
N VAL A 255 41.08 1.83 3.05
CA VAL A 255 41.42 3.15 3.61
C VAL A 255 41.07 3.20 5.09
N GLY A 256 41.95 3.84 5.86
CA GLY A 256 41.62 4.21 7.23
C GLY A 256 40.60 5.35 7.26
N SER A 257 39.95 5.56 8.40
CA SER A 257 39.05 6.70 8.59
C SER A 257 39.73 8.00 8.15
N GLN A 258 39.11 8.66 7.18
CA GLN A 258 39.53 9.95 6.65
C GLN A 258 38.72 11.10 7.27
N GLY A 259 37.58 10.79 7.87
CA GLY A 259 36.65 11.73 8.52
C GLY A 259 35.49 12.11 7.61
N VAL A 260 34.53 12.83 8.19
CA VAL A 260 33.34 13.31 7.48
C VAL A 260 33.76 14.27 6.35
N SER A 261 33.17 14.06 5.17
CA SER A 261 33.30 14.85 3.94
C SER A 261 31.93 15.38 3.49
N PRO A 262 31.33 16.36 4.20
CA PRO A 262 30.05 16.91 3.82
C PRO A 262 30.09 17.60 2.45
N GLY A 263 28.95 17.59 1.78
CA GLY A 263 28.76 18.17 0.45
C GLY A 263 29.15 17.23 -0.69
N MET A 264 29.37 15.94 -0.43
CA MET A 264 29.59 14.94 -1.49
C MET A 264 28.38 14.79 -2.41
N VAL A 265 27.18 15.00 -1.86
CA VAL A 265 25.91 15.02 -2.59
C VAL A 265 25.33 16.43 -2.66
N GLU A 266 24.63 16.72 -3.75
CA GLU A 266 23.87 17.96 -3.92
C GLU A 266 22.77 18.06 -2.86
N ALA A 267 22.22 19.26 -2.69
CA ALA A 267 21.17 19.49 -1.69
C ALA A 267 19.82 18.83 -2.05
N MET A 268 19.63 18.44 -3.31
CA MET A 268 18.40 17.86 -3.84
C MET A 268 18.68 16.49 -4.44
N LEU A 269 17.74 15.56 -4.27
CA LEU A 269 17.64 14.38 -5.12
C LEU A 269 17.30 14.81 -6.56
N ASP A 270 17.62 13.95 -7.52
CA ASP A 270 17.21 14.17 -8.91
C ASP A 270 15.78 13.69 -9.21
N ALA A 271 15.43 13.65 -10.49
CA ALA A 271 14.09 13.25 -10.93
C ALA A 271 13.76 11.76 -10.71
N ASN A 272 14.77 10.91 -10.49
CA ASN A 272 14.60 9.51 -10.14
C ASN A 272 14.62 9.29 -8.62
N GLY A 273 14.76 10.37 -7.84
CA GLY A 273 14.94 10.27 -6.39
C GLY A 273 16.36 9.87 -5.99
N ASP A 274 17.36 9.94 -6.87
CA ASP A 274 18.72 9.53 -6.54
C ASP A 274 19.56 10.72 -6.03
N PRO A 275 20.52 10.49 -5.11
CA PRO A 275 21.49 11.50 -4.76
C PRO A 275 22.35 11.86 -5.98
N VAL A 276 22.74 13.14 -6.05
CA VAL A 276 23.56 13.67 -7.16
C VAL A 276 24.94 14.01 -6.64
N TYR A 277 25.98 13.46 -7.26
CA TYR A 277 27.36 13.74 -6.88
C TYR A 277 27.78 15.17 -7.22
N THR A 278 28.42 15.86 -6.27
CA THR A 278 28.90 17.25 -6.48
C THR A 278 30.28 17.31 -7.14
N GLY A 279 30.97 16.18 -7.30
CA GLY A 279 32.38 16.16 -7.69
C GLY A 279 33.38 16.37 -6.54
N ILE A 280 32.91 16.45 -5.29
CA ILE A 280 33.78 16.44 -4.11
C ILE A 280 34.25 15.02 -3.84
N CYS A 281 35.53 14.76 -4.11
CA CYS A 281 36.12 13.44 -3.91
C CYS A 281 37.08 13.29 -2.73
N GLU A 282 37.39 14.38 -2.01
CA GLU A 282 38.22 14.37 -0.80
C GLU A 282 37.87 15.57 0.09
N ILE A 283 38.19 15.49 1.40
CA ILE A 283 37.98 16.59 2.36
C ILE A 283 38.70 17.85 1.87
N GLY A 284 37.92 18.88 1.54
CA GLY A 284 38.43 20.18 1.10
C GLY A 284 38.84 20.25 -0.38
N ALA A 285 38.60 19.21 -1.19
CA ALA A 285 38.81 19.22 -2.63
C ALA A 285 37.48 19.35 -3.38
N THR A 286 37.30 20.47 -4.10
CA THR A 286 36.12 20.73 -4.96
C THR A 286 36.58 20.71 -6.42
N ALA A 287 36.21 19.67 -7.16
CA ALA A 287 36.45 19.47 -8.60
C ALA A 287 37.91 19.32 -9.10
N GLY A 288 38.15 18.30 -9.93
CA GLY A 288 39.43 17.99 -10.59
C GLY A 288 39.68 16.49 -10.74
N THR A 289 40.86 16.09 -11.23
CA THR A 289 41.33 14.70 -11.03
C THR A 289 41.52 14.52 -9.53
N CYS A 290 40.71 13.67 -8.89
CA CYS A 290 40.95 13.20 -7.53
C CYS A 290 42.41 12.72 -7.44
N ARG A 291 43.12 13.00 -6.34
CA ARG A 291 44.58 12.74 -6.26
C ARG A 291 44.94 11.80 -5.11
N GLY A 292 43.96 11.44 -4.29
CA GLY A 292 44.14 10.92 -2.96
C GLY A 292 44.71 11.98 -2.01
N ASP A 293 44.53 11.74 -0.72
CA ASP A 293 45.26 12.47 0.30
C ASP A 293 46.78 12.24 0.15
N ALA A 294 47.60 12.87 1.01
CA ALA A 294 49.05 12.73 0.95
C ALA A 294 49.55 11.27 1.14
N ALA A 295 48.70 10.38 1.64
CA ALA A 295 48.96 8.94 1.78
C ALA A 295 48.40 8.11 0.61
N GLY A 296 47.73 8.74 -0.36
CA GLY A 296 47.15 8.09 -1.53
C GLY A 296 45.82 7.40 -1.24
N ASN A 297 45.12 7.82 -0.18
CA ASN A 297 43.78 7.35 0.18
C ASN A 297 42.71 8.26 -0.46
N TRP A 298 41.61 7.68 -0.95
CA TRP A 298 40.60 8.39 -1.75
C TRP A 298 39.24 8.25 -1.07
N GLN A 299 38.44 9.33 -0.97
CA GLN A 299 37.04 9.16 -0.58
C GLN A 299 36.24 8.60 -1.75
N THR A 300 36.49 9.07 -2.97
CA THR A 300 35.89 8.55 -4.21
C THR A 300 36.88 8.74 -5.38
N HIS A 301 36.70 8.01 -6.47
CA HIS A 301 37.63 8.03 -7.61
C HIS A 301 37.16 8.89 -8.78
N SER A 302 35.85 8.86 -9.09
CA SER A 302 35.26 9.66 -10.17
C SER A 302 33.74 9.68 -10.09
N GLU A 303 33.12 10.64 -10.76
CA GLU A 303 31.65 10.68 -10.96
C GLU A 303 31.11 9.40 -11.62
N LEU A 304 31.86 8.78 -12.53
CA LEU A 304 31.45 7.53 -13.18
C LEU A 304 31.37 6.34 -12.20
N GLU A 305 32.31 6.27 -11.27
CA GLU A 305 32.33 5.22 -10.24
C GLU A 305 31.22 5.53 -9.22
N TRP A 306 31.12 6.76 -8.74
CA TRP A 306 30.10 7.17 -7.78
C TRP A 306 28.68 6.96 -8.28
N ASN A 307 28.40 7.27 -9.56
CA ASN A 307 27.06 7.12 -10.11
C ASN A 307 26.54 5.68 -10.10
N GLN A 308 27.40 4.67 -9.91
CA GLN A 308 26.94 3.28 -9.78
C GLN A 308 26.38 2.96 -8.39
N TRP A 309 26.65 3.78 -7.38
CA TRP A 309 26.32 3.51 -5.98
C TRP A 309 24.84 3.33 -5.74
N TYR A 310 24.00 4.21 -6.32
CA TYR A 310 22.55 4.18 -6.12
C TYR A 310 21.74 4.08 -7.42
N ARG A 311 22.42 4.07 -8.57
CA ARG A 311 21.76 3.98 -9.90
C ARG A 311 21.98 2.64 -10.59
N GLY A 312 22.56 1.69 -9.86
CA GLY A 312 23.01 0.41 -10.39
C GLY A 312 24.15 0.53 -11.41
N GLY A 313 24.50 -0.59 -12.01
CA GLY A 313 25.57 -0.66 -13.00
C GLY A 313 26.17 -2.06 -13.10
N PRO A 314 27.12 -2.28 -14.03
CA PRO A 314 27.69 -3.61 -14.25
C PRO A 314 28.50 -4.15 -13.06
N LEU A 315 28.87 -3.30 -12.10
CA LEU A 315 29.61 -3.67 -10.88
C LEU A 315 28.76 -3.63 -9.60
N ALA A 316 27.50 -3.19 -9.71
CA ALA A 316 26.54 -3.11 -8.61
C ALA A 316 25.54 -4.26 -8.76
N ARG A 317 25.55 -5.23 -7.85
CA ARG A 317 24.56 -6.32 -7.85
C ARG A 317 23.46 -6.00 -6.84
N GLU A 318 22.26 -5.75 -7.33
CA GLU A 318 21.11 -5.43 -6.49
C GLU A 318 20.59 -6.68 -5.74
N VAL A 319 20.26 -6.47 -4.46
CA VAL A 319 19.62 -7.43 -3.57
C VAL A 319 18.56 -6.66 -2.78
N VAL A 320 17.29 -6.99 -3.01
CA VAL A 320 16.17 -6.40 -2.27
C VAL A 320 15.88 -7.23 -1.03
N SER A 321 15.67 -6.59 0.11
CA SER A 321 15.29 -7.23 1.38
C SER A 321 14.54 -6.22 2.27
N SER A 322 14.27 -6.56 3.53
CA SER A 322 13.60 -5.67 4.48
C SER A 322 14.43 -5.44 5.75
N LEU A 323 14.24 -4.28 6.35
CA LEU A 323 14.69 -3.97 7.71
C LEU A 323 13.47 -3.92 8.63
N THR A 324 13.41 -4.87 9.57
CA THR A 324 12.37 -4.89 10.61
C THR A 324 12.70 -3.90 11.72
N LEU A 325 11.98 -2.79 11.81
CA LEU A 325 12.06 -1.86 12.94
C LEU A 325 11.02 -2.25 13.99
N THR A 326 11.45 -2.49 15.23
CA THR A 326 10.51 -2.83 16.32
C THR A 326 10.08 -1.58 17.09
N ARG A 327 8.79 -1.46 17.41
CA ARG A 327 8.24 -0.36 18.20
C ARG A 327 8.51 -0.58 19.70
N GLY A 328 9.26 0.33 20.30
CA GLY A 328 9.49 0.35 21.74
C GLY A 328 8.32 0.93 22.53
N ALA A 329 8.35 0.80 23.86
CA ALA A 329 7.34 1.37 24.76
C ALA A 329 7.24 2.90 24.70
N SER A 330 8.25 3.59 24.16
CA SER A 330 8.23 5.04 23.90
C SER A 330 7.50 5.42 22.61
N GLY A 331 7.05 4.44 21.82
CA GLY A 331 6.51 4.65 20.47
C GLY A 331 7.57 4.85 19.38
N THR A 332 8.86 4.72 19.70
CA THR A 332 9.95 4.80 18.73
C THR A 332 10.14 3.45 18.04
N TYR A 333 10.17 3.44 16.72
CA TYR A 333 10.61 2.29 15.94
C TYR A 333 12.13 2.26 15.86
N THR A 334 12.73 1.10 16.13
CA THR A 334 14.18 0.94 16.13
C THR A 334 14.59 -0.29 15.35
N TYR A 335 15.45 -0.08 14.35
CA TYR A 335 16.29 -1.13 13.79
C TYR A 335 17.67 -1.05 14.42
N SER A 336 18.12 -2.17 14.97
CA SER A 336 19.49 -2.35 15.43
C SER A 336 19.92 -3.78 15.08
N PRO A 337 21.07 -3.97 14.44
CA PRO A 337 21.55 -5.30 14.11
C PRO A 337 21.76 -6.12 15.38
N ALA A 338 21.35 -7.38 15.35
CA ALA A 338 21.63 -8.32 16.42
C ALA A 338 23.15 -8.47 16.54
N GLY A 339 23.69 -8.27 17.76
CA GLY A 339 25.13 -8.04 18.00
C GLY A 339 26.08 -8.85 17.10
N GLY A 340 26.98 -8.15 16.40
CA GLY A 340 27.84 -8.74 15.38
C GLY A 340 28.27 -7.74 14.29
N GLY A 341 27.51 -6.65 14.11
CA GLY A 341 27.69 -5.67 13.04
C GLY A 341 26.52 -5.74 12.04
N PHE A 342 26.53 -4.88 11.03
CA PHE A 342 25.51 -4.85 9.98
C PHE A 342 26.04 -5.52 8.70
N PHE A 343 25.68 -6.81 8.51
CA PHE A 343 26.14 -7.62 7.38
C PHE A 343 24.98 -8.31 6.66
N PRO A 344 24.07 -7.56 6.01
CA PRO A 344 22.87 -8.10 5.38
C PRO A 344 23.18 -9.00 4.18
N LEU A 345 24.37 -8.86 3.58
CA LEU A 345 24.77 -9.55 2.35
C LEU A 345 25.73 -10.73 2.55
N ASP A 346 25.92 -11.19 3.79
CA ASP A 346 26.72 -12.40 4.05
C ASP A 346 26.16 -13.59 3.23
N GLY A 347 27.03 -14.21 2.43
CA GLY A 347 26.69 -15.30 1.52
C GLY A 347 25.84 -14.91 0.29
N GLN A 348 25.53 -13.63 0.06
CA GLN A 348 24.67 -13.14 -1.02
C GLN A 348 25.46 -12.36 -2.08
N GLY A 349 24.78 -11.79 -3.08
CA GLY A 349 25.39 -10.87 -4.04
C GLY A 349 26.59 -11.46 -4.79
N TRP A 350 27.70 -10.74 -4.87
CA TRP A 350 28.90 -11.19 -5.59
C TRP A 350 29.62 -12.36 -4.91
N VAL A 351 29.41 -12.56 -3.60
CA VAL A 351 29.88 -13.75 -2.86
C VAL A 351 29.15 -15.00 -3.38
N GLU A 352 27.83 -14.94 -3.50
CA GLU A 352 27.02 -16.02 -4.08
C GLU A 352 27.45 -16.34 -5.53
N ALA A 353 27.76 -15.31 -6.33
CA ALA A 353 28.26 -15.47 -7.70
C ALA A 353 29.72 -15.97 -7.79
N LEU A 354 30.41 -16.18 -6.65
CA LEU A 354 31.82 -16.60 -6.59
C LEU A 354 32.80 -15.61 -7.25
N VAL A 355 32.38 -14.35 -7.40
CA VAL A 355 33.22 -13.24 -7.93
C VAL A 355 33.95 -12.53 -6.80
N GLU A 356 33.41 -12.60 -5.59
CA GLU A 356 33.97 -12.05 -4.37
C GLU A 356 34.24 -13.14 -3.34
N ARG A 357 35.22 -12.89 -2.47
CA ARG A 357 35.38 -13.61 -1.22
C ARG A 357 35.05 -12.68 -0.07
N GLU A 358 34.31 -13.20 0.90
CA GLU A 358 34.23 -12.58 2.21
C GLU A 358 35.63 -12.47 2.84
N ASP A 359 35.87 -11.36 3.54
CA ASP A 359 37.10 -11.06 4.27
C ASP A 359 36.76 -10.75 5.73
N CYS A 360 37.78 -10.58 6.57
CA CYS A 360 37.69 -10.37 8.03
C CYS A 360 37.55 -11.65 8.87
N THR A 361 37.54 -11.49 10.20
CA THR A 361 37.29 -12.57 11.16
C THR A 361 36.27 -12.10 12.21
N PRO A 362 35.01 -12.57 12.18
CA PRO A 362 34.43 -13.52 11.21
C PRO A 362 34.45 -12.98 9.76
N ALA A 363 34.33 -13.89 8.79
CA ALA A 363 34.23 -13.50 7.39
C ALA A 363 32.86 -12.87 7.17
N HIS A 364 32.82 -11.70 6.54
CA HIS A 364 31.58 -11.02 6.17
C HIS A 364 31.69 -10.41 4.77
N ASN A 365 30.54 -10.13 4.17
CA ASN A 365 30.42 -9.35 2.95
C ASN A 365 30.44 -7.86 3.28
N PHE A 366 31.34 -7.12 2.64
CA PHE A 366 31.57 -5.69 2.82
C PHE A 366 31.65 -5.04 1.46
N GLY A 367 31.34 -3.74 1.41
CA GLY A 367 31.39 -3.01 0.17
C GLY A 367 30.02 -2.98 -0.48
N PHE A 368 29.08 -2.32 0.18
CA PHE A 368 27.72 -2.23 -0.31
C PHE A 368 27.14 -0.87 -0.02
N THR A 369 26.07 -0.56 -0.73
CA THR A 369 25.19 0.55 -0.34
C THR A 369 23.86 0.02 0.14
N SER A 370 23.23 0.76 1.04
CA SER A 370 21.86 0.51 1.49
C SER A 370 21.01 1.74 1.15
N GLU A 371 19.88 1.51 0.50
CA GLU A 371 18.86 2.53 0.21
C GLU A 371 17.56 2.16 0.92
N VAL A 372 17.07 3.09 1.74
CA VAL A 372 15.84 2.93 2.52
C VAL A 372 14.94 4.12 2.25
N ARG A 373 13.68 3.87 1.92
CA ARG A 373 12.66 4.92 1.77
C ARG A 373 11.46 4.64 2.66
N TYR A 374 10.87 5.71 3.19
CA TYR A 374 9.73 5.62 4.08
C TYR A 374 8.87 6.88 4.00
N TRP A 375 7.54 6.71 4.05
CA TRP A 375 6.57 7.79 4.00
C TRP A 375 5.89 7.97 5.36
N PHE A 376 5.62 9.23 5.70
CA PHE A 376 5.02 9.60 6.98
C PHE A 376 4.18 10.87 6.85
N VAL A 377 3.19 11.02 7.73
CA VAL A 377 2.43 12.27 7.89
C VAL A 377 3.26 13.22 8.76
N PHE A 378 3.55 14.42 8.27
CA PHE A 378 4.35 15.39 9.01
C PHE A 378 3.46 16.19 9.99
N GLU A 379 3.66 16.00 11.28
CA GLU A 379 2.98 16.71 12.38
C GLU A 379 3.82 17.84 12.99
N GLY A 380 5.14 17.83 12.77
CA GLY A 380 6.04 18.90 13.24
C GLY A 380 6.70 18.60 14.59
N GLY A 381 7.30 17.43 14.71
CA GLY A 381 8.12 17.03 15.86
C GLY A 381 8.90 15.73 15.68
N GLU A 382 8.88 15.18 14.46
CA GLU A 382 9.41 13.88 14.11
C GLU A 382 10.92 13.88 14.26
N GLN A 383 11.46 12.77 14.78
CA GLN A 383 12.89 12.62 15.01
C GLN A 383 13.40 11.33 14.39
N LEU A 384 14.31 11.48 13.44
CA LEU A 384 15.06 10.36 12.87
C LEU A 384 16.48 10.43 13.40
N THR A 385 16.91 9.34 14.04
CA THR A 385 18.31 9.17 14.45
C THR A 385 18.93 8.04 13.65
N PHE A 386 20.06 8.36 13.02
CA PHE A 386 20.89 7.37 12.36
C PHE A 386 22.23 7.24 13.10
N SER A 387 22.72 6.01 13.26
CA SER A 387 24.11 5.73 13.63
C SER A 387 24.71 4.75 12.65
N GLY A 388 25.89 5.05 12.13
CA GLY A 388 26.60 4.13 11.26
C GLY A 388 27.91 4.66 10.72
N ASP A 389 28.55 3.80 9.95
CA ASP A 389 29.72 4.03 9.12
C ASP A 389 29.51 3.34 7.76
N ASP A 390 30.03 3.85 6.65
CA ASP A 390 30.82 5.06 6.50
C ASP A 390 29.95 6.24 6.08
N ASP A 391 29.46 6.26 4.85
CA ASP A 391 28.76 7.42 4.29
C ASP A 391 27.27 7.37 4.58
N VAL A 392 26.70 8.49 5.00
CA VAL A 392 25.26 8.60 5.28
C VAL A 392 24.69 9.92 4.77
N TRP A 393 23.61 9.81 4.03
CA TRP A 393 22.76 10.94 3.64
C TRP A 393 21.31 10.63 3.92
N VAL A 394 20.60 11.57 4.56
CA VAL A 394 19.14 11.49 4.72
C VAL A 394 18.54 12.69 4.05
N PHE A 395 17.58 12.43 3.16
CA PHE A 395 16.77 13.41 2.48
C PHE A 395 15.34 13.34 3.01
N VAL A 396 14.68 14.48 3.13
CA VAL A 396 13.26 14.57 3.50
C VAL A 396 12.58 15.46 2.48
N GLY A 397 11.53 14.95 1.82
CA GLY A 397 10.88 15.63 0.68
C GLY A 397 11.87 15.93 -0.44
N GLY A 398 12.81 15.02 -0.71
CA GLY A 398 13.87 15.18 -1.71
C GLY A 398 14.98 16.19 -1.35
N GLN A 399 14.98 16.76 -0.14
CA GLN A 399 15.96 17.74 0.32
C GLN A 399 16.89 17.18 1.39
N LEU A 400 18.19 17.40 1.25
CA LEU A 400 19.22 16.89 2.17
C LEU A 400 19.01 17.46 3.58
N ALA A 401 18.71 16.59 4.54
CA ALA A 401 18.47 16.91 5.94
C ALA A 401 19.66 16.52 6.85
N LEU A 402 20.33 15.41 6.56
CA LEU A 402 21.53 14.93 7.27
C LEU A 402 22.61 14.57 6.26
N ASP A 403 23.84 15.01 6.55
CA ASP A 403 25.02 14.73 5.73
C ASP A 403 26.19 14.34 6.65
N LEU A 404 26.40 13.04 6.71
CA LEU A 404 27.57 12.40 7.30
C LEU A 404 28.28 11.61 6.18
N GLY A 405 28.41 12.18 4.98
CA GLY A 405 29.20 11.54 3.92
C GLY A 405 30.67 11.43 4.29
N GLY A 406 31.40 10.50 3.68
CA GLY A 406 32.82 10.26 3.86
C GLY A 406 33.15 9.05 4.75
N ILE A 407 34.39 8.57 4.63
CA ILE A 407 34.89 7.38 5.32
C ILE A 407 35.26 7.69 6.76
N HIS A 408 34.46 7.23 7.70
CA HIS A 408 34.61 7.48 9.13
C HIS A 408 34.21 6.27 9.97
N GLY A 409 34.62 6.22 11.24
CA GLY A 409 34.01 5.22 12.14
C GLY A 409 32.56 5.60 12.47
N GLU A 410 31.85 4.73 13.18
CA GLU A 410 30.47 4.98 13.61
C GLU A 410 30.26 6.42 14.12
N LEU A 411 29.35 7.15 13.47
CA LEU A 411 28.87 8.46 13.91
C LEU A 411 27.36 8.46 14.00
N THR A 412 26.84 9.17 15.00
CA THR A 412 25.40 9.35 15.18
C THR A 412 24.98 10.78 14.81
N GLY A 413 23.90 10.89 14.04
CA GLY A 413 23.21 12.15 13.78
C GLY A 413 21.71 12.01 13.99
N THR A 414 21.10 13.02 14.58
CA THR A 414 19.65 13.09 14.80
C THR A 414 19.10 14.31 14.09
N ILE A 415 18.15 14.10 13.18
CA ILE A 415 17.33 15.17 12.61
C ILE A 415 16.02 15.28 13.38
N THR A 416 15.61 16.52 13.67
CA THR A 416 14.29 16.85 14.22
C THR A 416 13.58 17.74 13.21
N LEU A 417 12.45 17.26 12.70
CA LEU A 417 11.58 18.02 11.80
C LEU A 417 10.68 18.93 12.65
N ASN A 418 10.79 20.24 12.44
CA ASN A 418 10.14 21.24 13.28
C ASN A 418 8.90 21.75 12.55
N ALA A 419 7.81 22.00 13.28
CA ALA A 419 6.54 22.50 12.74
C ALA A 419 6.63 23.79 11.89
N ASP A 420 7.75 24.51 11.91
CA ASP A 420 8.01 25.67 11.03
C ASP A 420 8.55 25.30 9.63
N GLY A 421 8.62 24.01 9.31
CA GLY A 421 9.10 23.48 8.04
C GLY A 421 10.63 23.31 7.97
N THR A 422 11.35 23.52 9.07
CA THR A 422 12.80 23.34 9.13
C THR A 422 13.19 21.99 9.73
N ALA A 423 14.34 21.45 9.33
CA ALA A 423 15.01 20.37 10.05
C ALA A 423 16.14 20.96 10.90
N SER A 424 16.24 20.55 12.16
CA SER A 424 17.41 20.79 13.00
C SER A 424 18.19 19.49 13.16
N CYS A 425 19.52 19.58 13.26
CA CYS A 425 20.39 18.41 13.32
C CYS A 425 21.32 18.51 14.52
N THR A 426 21.43 17.42 15.28
CA THR A 426 22.29 17.31 16.47
C THR A 426 23.16 16.06 16.40
N GLY A 427 24.19 15.97 17.26
CA GLY A 427 25.19 14.91 17.19
C GLY A 427 26.35 15.29 16.28
N SER A 428 26.67 14.43 15.32
CA SER A 428 27.81 14.60 14.39
C SER A 428 27.51 15.47 13.17
N CYS A 429 26.30 16.04 13.06
CA CYS A 429 25.90 16.83 11.91
C CYS A 429 26.78 18.07 11.71
N VAL A 430 27.18 18.34 10.47
CA VAL A 430 27.98 19.52 10.13
C VAL A 430 27.12 20.76 9.88
N GLN A 431 25.85 20.58 9.49
CA GLN A 431 24.88 21.66 9.36
C GLN A 431 23.79 21.54 10.43
N PRO A 432 23.67 22.52 11.35
CA PRO A 432 22.79 22.39 12.52
C PRO A 432 21.31 22.62 12.19
N SER A 433 20.97 23.25 11.07
CA SER A 433 19.60 23.42 10.63
C SER A 433 19.49 23.74 9.14
N ARG A 434 18.41 23.30 8.51
CA ARG A 434 18.04 23.56 7.11
C ARG A 434 16.54 23.87 7.03
N ASN A 435 16.16 24.79 6.15
CA ASN A 435 14.76 24.99 5.83
C ASN A 435 14.39 24.03 4.69
N LEU A 436 13.48 23.10 4.98
CA LEU A 436 12.99 22.11 4.02
C LEU A 436 11.63 22.52 3.44
N GLY A 437 10.97 23.54 4.00
CA GLY A 437 9.66 23.99 3.56
C GLY A 437 8.55 22.96 3.79
N LEU A 438 8.66 22.15 4.85
CA LEU A 438 7.61 21.18 5.20
C LEU A 438 6.36 21.88 5.73
N GLU A 439 5.18 21.35 5.42
CA GLU A 439 3.87 21.85 5.84
C GLU A 439 3.17 20.78 6.67
N VAL A 440 2.77 21.12 7.90
CA VAL A 440 2.07 20.20 8.80
C VAL A 440 0.79 19.65 8.16
N GLY A 441 0.58 18.34 8.30
CA GLY A 441 -0.53 17.58 7.72
C GLY A 441 -0.26 17.08 6.29
N ARG A 442 0.88 17.40 5.68
CA ARG A 442 1.29 16.81 4.40
C ARG A 442 2.09 15.53 4.63
N ILE A 443 2.08 14.66 3.63
CA ILE A 443 2.92 13.45 3.60
C ILE A 443 4.23 13.76 2.88
N TYR A 444 5.33 13.26 3.45
CA TYR A 444 6.67 13.39 2.90
C TYR A 444 7.39 12.05 2.90
N GLU A 445 8.32 11.91 1.97
CA GLU A 445 9.28 10.81 1.94
C GLU A 445 10.52 11.16 2.78
N VAL A 446 11.01 10.17 3.53
CA VAL A 446 12.40 10.08 3.97
C VAL A 446 13.13 9.11 3.05
N ALA A 447 14.21 9.56 2.42
CA ALA A 447 15.12 8.71 1.66
C ALA A 447 16.50 8.71 2.32
N LEU A 448 16.96 7.54 2.75
CA LEU A 448 18.24 7.32 3.39
C LEU A 448 19.16 6.54 2.45
N PHE A 449 20.35 7.07 2.26
CA PHE A 449 21.41 6.50 1.46
C PHE A 449 22.62 6.27 2.33
N HIS A 450 23.04 5.01 2.44
CA HIS A 450 24.19 4.58 3.22
C HIS A 450 25.19 3.84 2.34
N ALA A 451 26.49 4.00 2.58
CA ALA A 451 27.53 3.21 1.94
C ALA A 451 28.50 2.66 2.98
N GLU A 452 28.64 1.33 3.02
CA GLU A 452 29.65 0.62 3.80
C GLU A 452 30.86 0.34 2.92
N ARG A 453 32.00 0.97 3.22
CA ARG A 453 33.20 0.94 2.36
C ARG A 453 34.46 0.60 3.13
N ARG A 454 34.36 0.37 4.44
CA ARG A 454 35.46 0.08 5.34
C ARG A 454 35.29 -1.30 5.97
N GLY A 455 36.16 -2.20 5.54
CA GLY A 455 36.12 -3.59 5.99
C GLY A 455 36.19 -3.78 7.51
N CYS A 456 35.52 -4.86 7.95
CA CYS A 456 35.58 -5.52 9.25
C CYS A 456 34.80 -4.90 10.43
N GLY A 457 33.93 -3.90 10.22
CA GLY A 457 33.14 -3.36 11.33
C GLY A 457 31.98 -2.46 10.95
N SER A 458 31.08 -2.93 10.09
CA SER A 458 29.90 -2.15 9.68
C SER A 458 28.90 -1.94 10.80
N ASN A 459 28.38 -0.72 10.91
CA ASN A 459 27.34 -0.33 11.84
C ASN A 459 26.22 0.38 11.09
N PHE A 460 24.99 0.02 11.43
CA PHE A 460 23.79 0.65 10.92
C PHE A 460 22.74 0.59 12.02
N ARG A 461 22.18 1.73 12.39
CA ARG A 461 21.05 1.84 13.31
C ARG A 461 20.14 2.95 12.82
N LEU A 462 18.85 2.67 12.83
CA LEU A 462 17.81 3.62 12.45
C LEU A 462 16.75 3.65 13.53
N ASP A 463 16.56 4.83 14.13
CA ASP A 463 15.46 5.09 15.05
C ASP A 463 14.51 6.11 14.43
N LEU A 464 13.21 5.79 14.38
CA LEU A 464 12.14 6.64 13.88
C LEU A 464 11.15 6.95 15.01
N ASN A 465 11.04 8.21 15.39
CA ASN A 465 10.09 8.69 16.39
C ASN A 465 9.10 9.68 15.76
N GLY A 466 7.80 9.40 15.86
CA GLY A 466 6.75 10.20 15.23
C GLY A 466 6.54 9.93 13.74
N PHE A 467 7.16 8.88 13.19
CA PHE A 467 6.95 8.46 11.79
C PHE A 467 5.80 7.45 11.69
N ASP A 468 4.71 7.70 12.40
CA ASP A 468 3.52 6.86 12.29
C ASP A 468 2.84 7.16 10.93
N ARG A 469 2.28 6.13 10.30
CA ARG A 469 1.39 6.25 9.13
C ARG A 469 -0.04 6.48 9.64
N ILE A 470 -0.95 6.86 8.76
CA ILE A 470 -2.37 6.89 9.11
C ILE A 470 -3.06 6.11 8.02
N GLN A 471 -3.76 5.05 8.36
CA GLN A 471 -4.56 4.25 7.44
C GLN A 471 -5.99 4.24 7.98
N SER A 472 -6.96 4.02 7.11
CA SER A 472 -8.35 3.85 7.48
C SER A 472 -8.63 2.39 7.80
N SER A 473 -9.48 2.16 8.79
CA SER A 473 -10.13 0.88 9.01
C SER A 473 -11.62 1.08 8.77
N CYS A 474 -12.16 0.30 7.85
CA CYS A 474 -13.56 0.35 7.44
C CYS A 474 -14.30 -0.86 8.03
N GLN A 475 -15.51 -0.60 8.50
CA GLN A 475 -16.43 -1.61 9.02
C GLN A 475 -17.80 -1.38 8.40
N GLU A 476 -18.53 -2.47 8.21
CA GLU A 476 -19.92 -2.48 7.76
C GLU A 476 -20.81 -1.72 8.77
N VAL A 477 -21.85 -1.05 8.27
CA VAL A 477 -22.79 -0.27 9.09
C VAL A 477 -24.12 -1.00 9.18
N CYS A 478 -24.23 -1.84 10.21
CA CYS A 478 -25.44 -2.61 10.43
C CYS A 478 -26.68 -1.73 10.75
N GLY A 479 -27.79 -2.05 10.10
CA GLY A 479 -29.12 -1.44 10.32
C GLY A 479 -29.40 -0.24 9.41
N ASP A 480 -28.67 -0.06 8.32
CA ASP A 480 -28.83 1.07 7.39
C ASP A 480 -29.67 0.76 6.14
N GLY A 481 -30.04 -0.51 5.98
CA GLY A 481 -30.86 -1.07 4.91
C GLY A 481 -30.04 -1.49 3.70
N ILE A 482 -28.71 -1.50 3.81
CA ILE A 482 -27.77 -1.75 2.72
C ILE A 482 -26.92 -2.95 3.07
N LEU A 483 -27.19 -4.04 2.38
CA LEU A 483 -26.47 -5.29 2.61
C LEU A 483 -25.09 -5.27 1.96
N THR A 484 -24.06 -5.25 2.78
CA THR A 484 -22.64 -5.27 2.41
C THR A 484 -22.03 -6.67 2.59
N ARG A 485 -20.75 -6.86 2.23
CA ARG A 485 -20.13 -8.19 2.09
C ARG A 485 -19.89 -8.92 3.41
N GLY A 486 -19.70 -8.20 4.51
CA GLY A 486 -19.54 -8.80 5.83
C GLY A 486 -20.86 -9.10 6.55
N GLU A 487 -21.98 -8.64 6.01
CA GLU A 487 -23.29 -8.75 6.64
C GLU A 487 -24.03 -9.98 6.13
N GLN A 488 -24.61 -10.74 7.04
CA GLN A 488 -25.51 -11.85 6.65
C GLN A 488 -26.89 -11.32 6.30
N CYS A 489 -27.27 -10.19 6.91
CA CYS A 489 -28.52 -9.47 6.71
C CYS A 489 -28.34 -8.00 7.07
N ASP A 490 -29.22 -7.14 6.55
CA ASP A 490 -29.45 -5.79 7.05
C ASP A 490 -30.93 -5.45 6.80
N ASP A 491 -31.65 -5.12 7.86
CA ASP A 491 -33.09 -4.87 7.80
C ASP A 491 -33.47 -3.38 7.98
N GLY A 492 -32.49 -2.49 7.94
CA GLY A 492 -32.65 -1.04 7.99
C GLY A 492 -33.11 -0.50 9.34
N ASN A 493 -32.86 -1.22 10.44
CA ASN A 493 -33.20 -0.73 11.77
C ASN A 493 -32.20 -1.20 12.85
N GLU A 494 -32.38 -0.72 14.09
CA GLU A 494 -31.51 -1.05 15.24
C GLU A 494 -32.21 -1.96 16.27
N VAL A 495 -33.08 -2.88 15.83
CA VAL A 495 -33.90 -3.76 16.67
C VAL A 495 -33.27 -5.15 16.74
N ASP A 496 -32.84 -5.56 17.94
CA ASP A 496 -32.09 -6.82 18.13
C ASP A 496 -32.95 -8.10 18.18
N ASP A 497 -34.28 -7.96 18.24
CA ASP A 497 -35.22 -9.06 18.53
C ASP A 497 -36.09 -9.49 17.33
N ASP A 498 -35.66 -9.17 16.11
CA ASP A 498 -36.25 -9.66 14.86
C ASP A 498 -35.29 -10.59 14.10
N GLU A 499 -35.60 -10.91 12.84
CA GLU A 499 -34.83 -11.86 12.04
C GLU A 499 -33.38 -11.42 11.75
N CYS A 500 -33.02 -10.14 11.93
CA CYS A 500 -31.67 -9.61 11.70
C CYS A 500 -31.13 -8.87 12.94
N GLY A 501 -30.02 -9.36 13.52
CA GLY A 501 -29.42 -8.74 14.69
C GLY A 501 -28.69 -7.43 14.39
N ASN A 502 -28.41 -6.63 15.42
CA ASN A 502 -27.57 -5.42 15.28
C ASN A 502 -26.08 -5.72 15.02
N ASP A 503 -25.70 -6.99 15.05
CA ASP A 503 -24.42 -7.53 14.60
C ASP A 503 -24.48 -8.03 13.14
N CYS A 504 -25.62 -7.80 12.45
CA CYS A 504 -25.87 -8.21 11.08
C CYS A 504 -25.73 -9.72 10.87
N GLU A 505 -25.99 -10.48 11.93
CA GLU A 505 -26.19 -11.92 11.90
C GLU A 505 -27.68 -12.26 11.99
N PHE A 506 -28.10 -13.35 11.33
CA PHE A 506 -29.47 -13.82 11.45
C PHE A 506 -29.78 -14.27 12.88
N THR A 507 -30.87 -13.78 13.47
CA THR A 507 -31.30 -14.25 14.79
C THR A 507 -32.31 -15.40 14.66
N GLY A 508 -31.90 -16.62 15.04
CA GLY A 508 -32.77 -17.81 15.08
C GLY A 508 -32.19 -19.06 14.44
N PRO A 509 -32.88 -20.21 14.52
CA PRO A 509 -32.46 -21.41 13.82
C PRO A 509 -32.70 -21.25 12.31
N ILE A 510 -31.58 -21.12 11.59
CA ILE A 510 -31.45 -21.27 10.13
C ILE A 510 -32.06 -22.59 9.62
#